data_AF-A0A453MTG1-F1
#
_entry.id   AF-A0A453MTG1-F1
#
_cell.length_a   1.000
_cell.length_b   1.000
_cell.length_c   1.000
_cell.angle_alpha   90.00
_cell.angle_beta   90.00
_cell.angle_gamma   90.00
#
_symmetry.space_group_name_H-M   'P 1'
#
loop_
_entity.id
_entity.type
_entity.pdbx_description
1 polymer ?
#
loop_
_entity_poly.entity_id
_entity_poly.type
_entity_poly.pdbx_seq_one_letter_code
_entity_poly.pdbx_strand_id
1 'polypeptide(L)'
;MEAQLSRPLMALRLIFLLCFFSALARCCRFLAAEAAPTLVTRLPGLDGALPFRLETGHVFLVRHVRSWTHCKQLHFVHGRYVIVDEEKGSELFYYFIESEGDPRRDPVVLWLTGGDRCSVLRALLFEIGPLKIIGEPYNGTIPRLRYHPYSWTKVASILFVDSPVGAGFSFSRNPTGYHVGEVSSSLQLKKFLTKWSTEHPYYIANHFYIGGDSAGGKIVPFLAQKISEDIEARVRPLINLKGYLVGNPGTGESIDFESRVPFLHGMGIISDQLYEVINYTWLQHCSPMDPQPTSFARRWLVNSVSMCLHVT
;
A
#
# COMPACT_ATOMS: atom_id res chain seq x y z
N MET A 1 63.66 -14.63 -33.39
CA MET A 1 63.88 -15.31 -32.11
C MET A 1 62.55 -15.34 -31.36
N GLU A 2 61.71 -16.31 -31.67
CA GLU A 2 60.47 -16.57 -30.93
C GLU A 2 60.81 -17.41 -29.70
N ALA A 3 60.50 -16.89 -28.51
CA ALA A 3 60.72 -17.60 -27.27
C ALA A 3 59.69 -18.73 -27.13
N GLN A 4 60.15 -19.98 -27.22
CA GLN A 4 59.34 -21.14 -26.87
C GLN A 4 59.04 -21.12 -25.37
N LEU A 5 57.81 -20.73 -25.04
CA LEU A 5 57.26 -20.85 -23.70
C LEU A 5 57.11 -22.35 -23.37
N SER A 6 57.86 -22.84 -22.39
CA SER A 6 57.92 -24.25 -22.05
C SER A 6 56.52 -24.78 -21.66
N ARG A 7 56.15 -25.95 -22.21
CA ARG A 7 54.89 -26.67 -21.93
C ARG A 7 54.48 -26.74 -20.44
N PRO A 8 55.40 -26.90 -19.44
CA PRO A 8 54.99 -26.88 -18.03
C PRO A 8 54.49 -25.51 -17.54
N LEU A 9 54.94 -24.39 -18.14
CA LEU A 9 54.51 -23.04 -17.74
C LEU A 9 53.08 -22.73 -18.20
N MET A 10 52.67 -23.24 -19.38
CA MET A 10 51.28 -23.13 -19.85
C MET A 10 50.32 -23.97 -19.02
N ALA A 11 50.72 -25.19 -18.63
CA ALA A 11 49.90 -26.04 -17.77
C ALA A 11 49.69 -25.42 -16.39
N LEU A 12 50.73 -24.81 -15.81
CA LEU A 12 50.65 -24.14 -14.51
C LEU A 12 49.77 -22.88 -14.57
N ARG A 13 49.80 -22.11 -15.67
CA ARG A 13 48.88 -20.99 -15.91
C ARG A 13 47.44 -21.44 -16.09
N LEU A 14 47.20 -22.56 -16.78
CA LEU A 14 45.86 -23.12 -16.97
C LEU A 14 45.26 -23.63 -15.65
N ILE A 15 46.07 -24.29 -14.82
CA ILE A 15 45.67 -24.74 -13.47
C ILE A 15 45.38 -23.54 -12.58
N PHE A 16 46.21 -22.49 -12.62
CA PHE A 16 45.94 -21.25 -11.87
C PHE A 16 44.63 -20.59 -12.31
N LEU A 17 44.38 -20.49 -13.62
CA LEU A 17 43.13 -19.96 -14.17
C LEU A 17 41.92 -20.80 -13.76
N LEU A 18 41.98 -22.13 -13.89
CA LEU A 18 40.90 -23.04 -13.49
C LEU A 18 40.65 -23.02 -11.97
N CYS A 19 41.70 -22.91 -11.15
CA CYS A 19 41.57 -22.71 -9.71
C CYS A 19 40.94 -21.36 -9.37
N PHE A 20 41.33 -20.28 -10.07
CA PHE A 20 40.76 -18.93 -9.88
C PHE A 20 39.28 -18.89 -10.29
N PHE A 21 38.90 -19.52 -11.40
CA PHE A 21 37.50 -19.64 -11.83
C PHE A 21 36.68 -20.56 -10.90
N SER A 22 37.27 -21.62 -10.34
CA SER A 22 36.59 -22.47 -9.34
C SER A 22 36.42 -21.77 -7.99
N ALA A 23 37.35 -20.88 -7.61
CA ALA A 23 37.27 -20.05 -6.41
C ALA A 23 36.24 -18.92 -6.59
N LEU A 24 36.19 -18.29 -7.77
CA LEU A 24 35.14 -17.32 -8.15
C LEU A 24 33.76 -17.98 -8.25
N ALA A 25 33.65 -19.21 -8.76
CA ALA A 25 32.40 -19.97 -8.78
C ALA A 25 31.95 -20.43 -7.38
N ARG A 26 32.88 -20.62 -6.44
CA ARG A 26 32.56 -20.87 -5.02
C ARG A 26 32.21 -19.57 -4.27
N CYS A 27 32.76 -18.43 -4.67
CA CYS A 27 32.41 -17.10 -4.14
C CYS A 27 31.10 -16.54 -4.72
N CYS A 28 30.73 -16.95 -5.94
CA CYS A 28 29.47 -16.62 -6.60
C CYS A 28 28.37 -17.66 -6.37
N ARG A 29 28.41 -18.39 -5.25
CA ARG A 29 27.16 -18.80 -4.61
C ARG A 29 26.55 -17.52 -4.07
N PHE A 30 25.88 -16.77 -4.95
CA PHE A 30 24.84 -15.85 -4.57
C PHE A 30 24.00 -16.59 -3.53
N LEU A 31 24.13 -16.17 -2.27
CA LEU A 31 23.04 -16.30 -1.32
C LEU A 31 21.91 -15.48 -1.91
N ALA A 32 21.16 -16.07 -2.84
CA ALA A 32 19.74 -15.82 -2.90
C ALA A 32 19.22 -16.35 -1.56
N ALA A 33 19.26 -15.49 -0.54
CA ALA A 33 18.46 -15.69 0.64
C ALA A 33 17.03 -15.60 0.14
N GLU A 34 16.43 -16.77 -0.12
CA GLU A 34 15.02 -16.87 -0.45
C GLU A 34 14.26 -16.35 0.76
N ALA A 35 13.88 -15.07 0.70
CA ALA A 35 13.11 -14.41 1.73
C ALA A 35 11.68 -14.97 1.66
N ALA A 36 11.47 -16.17 2.19
CA ALA A 36 10.18 -16.83 2.22
C ALA A 36 9.14 -15.92 2.87
N PRO A 37 7.99 -15.62 2.24
CA PRO A 37 6.99 -14.67 2.73
C PRO A 37 6.63 -14.94 4.19
N THR A 38 6.56 -13.88 5.01
CA THR A 38 6.26 -14.04 6.45
C THR A 38 4.77 -14.22 6.61
N LEU A 39 4.33 -15.42 6.28
CA LEU A 39 2.99 -15.89 6.48
C LEU A 39 2.65 -15.78 7.96
N VAL A 40 1.70 -14.91 8.27
CA VAL A 40 1.12 -14.80 9.59
C VAL A 40 0.18 -15.98 9.76
N THR A 41 0.40 -16.79 10.80
CA THR A 41 -0.43 -17.97 11.10
C THR A 41 -1.34 -17.77 12.31
N ARG A 42 -1.05 -16.77 13.15
CA ARG A 42 -1.83 -16.39 14.34
C ARG A 42 -1.75 -14.89 14.57
N LEU A 43 -2.81 -14.31 15.13
CA LEU A 43 -2.85 -12.91 15.56
C LEU A 43 -3.20 -12.82 17.05
N PRO A 44 -2.57 -11.91 17.81
CA PRO A 44 -3.04 -11.59 19.15
C PRO A 44 -4.51 -11.17 19.14
N GLY A 45 -5.28 -11.66 20.11
CA GLY A 45 -6.71 -11.37 20.22
C GLY A 45 -7.63 -12.26 19.36
N LEU A 46 -7.10 -13.01 18.38
CA LEU A 46 -7.89 -13.99 17.62
C LEU A 46 -7.73 -15.38 18.22
N ASP A 47 -8.85 -16.04 18.51
CA ASP A 47 -8.86 -17.41 19.01
C ASP A 47 -8.49 -18.40 17.88
N GLY A 48 -7.42 -19.18 18.07
CA GLY A 48 -7.00 -20.23 17.15
C GLY A 48 -6.01 -19.81 16.04
N ALA A 49 -5.99 -20.57 14.94
CA ALA A 49 -5.19 -20.25 13.76
C ALA A 49 -5.95 -19.30 12.83
N LEU A 50 -5.23 -18.53 12.02
CA LEU A 50 -5.85 -17.68 11.01
C LEU A 50 -6.62 -18.53 9.98
N PRO A 51 -7.91 -18.23 9.72
CA PRO A 51 -8.71 -18.98 8.75
C PRO A 51 -8.46 -18.56 7.28
N PHE A 52 -7.56 -17.60 7.06
CA PHE A 52 -7.17 -17.09 5.75
C PHE A 52 -5.66 -16.89 5.69
N ARG A 53 -5.12 -16.77 4.47
CA ARG A 53 -3.69 -16.57 4.24
C ARG A 53 -3.36 -15.08 4.31
N LEU A 54 -2.57 -14.69 5.30
CA LEU A 54 -2.12 -13.31 5.52
C LEU A 54 -0.60 -13.20 5.40
N GLU A 55 -0.15 -12.38 4.48
CA GLU A 55 1.23 -11.95 4.33
C GLU A 55 1.37 -10.49 4.76
N THR A 56 2.52 -10.13 5.34
CA THR A 56 2.79 -8.74 5.75
C THR A 56 4.22 -8.34 5.40
N GLY A 57 4.44 -7.03 5.21
CA GLY A 57 5.76 -6.40 5.07
C GLY A 57 6.65 -6.43 6.35
N HIS A 58 6.20 -7.17 7.35
CA HIS A 58 6.81 -7.56 8.62
C HIS A 58 6.97 -6.52 9.75
N VAL A 59 6.52 -6.95 10.94
CA VAL A 59 6.69 -6.33 12.26
C VAL A 59 7.43 -7.32 13.16
N PHE A 60 8.52 -6.89 13.82
CA PHE A 60 9.01 -7.53 15.05
C PHE A 60 8.86 -6.56 16.22
N LEU A 61 8.13 -6.99 17.26
CA LEU A 61 8.22 -6.41 18.60
C LEU A 61 9.46 -7.00 19.28
N VAL A 62 10.48 -6.18 19.54
CA VAL A 62 11.63 -6.57 20.35
C VAL A 62 11.16 -6.82 21.79
N ARG A 63 11.32 -8.05 22.29
CA ARG A 63 11.39 -8.30 23.74
C ARG A 63 12.79 -7.93 24.23
N HIS A 64 12.81 -7.11 25.28
CA HIS A 64 13.98 -6.62 26.01
C HIS A 64 15.16 -7.61 26.05
N VAL A 65 16.32 -7.20 25.52
CA VAL A 65 17.60 -7.87 25.80
C VAL A 65 18.30 -7.06 26.89
N ARG A 66 18.44 -7.65 28.09
CA ARG A 66 19.44 -7.18 29.04
C ARG A 66 20.80 -7.63 28.54
N SER A 67 21.69 -6.66 28.34
CA SER A 67 23.09 -6.81 27.92
C SER A 67 23.87 -7.74 28.87
N TRP A 68 24.94 -8.38 28.40
CA TRP A 68 26.33 -7.99 28.68
C TRP A 68 27.29 -8.80 27.78
N THR A 69 28.22 -8.06 27.18
CA THR A 69 29.50 -8.45 26.54
C THR A 69 29.57 -9.20 25.20
N HIS A 70 30.50 -8.67 24.40
CA HIS A 70 31.08 -9.12 23.13
C HIS A 70 30.35 -8.77 21.82
N CYS A 71 31.12 -8.07 20.99
CA CYS A 71 30.88 -7.55 19.65
C CYS A 71 29.81 -8.31 18.87
N LYS A 72 28.70 -7.65 18.56
CA LYS A 72 27.81 -8.08 17.48
C LYS A 72 27.87 -7.04 16.39
N GLN A 73 28.51 -7.40 15.28
CA GLN A 73 28.28 -6.77 14.00
C GLN A 73 26.80 -7.01 13.68
N LEU A 74 25.98 -5.96 13.77
CA LEU A 74 24.58 -5.97 13.37
C LEU A 74 24.53 -6.10 11.84
N HIS A 75 24.53 -7.33 11.36
CA HIS A 75 24.11 -7.61 9.99
C HIS A 75 22.57 -7.47 9.95
N PHE A 76 22.08 -6.29 9.60
CA PHE A 76 20.68 -6.11 9.20
C PHE A 76 20.51 -6.69 7.80
N VAL A 77 20.09 -7.94 7.70
CA VAL A 77 19.71 -8.55 6.43
C VAL A 77 18.19 -8.44 6.29
N HIS A 78 17.76 -7.45 5.48
CA HIS A 78 16.47 -7.25 4.79
C HIS A 78 15.16 -7.45 5.58
N GLY A 79 14.65 -6.37 6.19
CA GLY A 79 13.30 -6.27 6.76
C GLY A 79 12.30 -5.79 5.70
N ARG A 80 11.17 -6.49 5.56
CA ARG A 80 10.34 -6.60 4.34
C ARG A 80 9.33 -5.48 4.13
N TYR A 81 9.71 -4.25 4.41
CA TYR A 81 9.02 -3.10 3.84
C TYR A 81 9.44 -2.93 2.38
N VAL A 82 8.56 -2.35 1.55
CA VAL A 82 8.94 -2.04 0.18
C VAL A 82 9.51 -0.63 0.15
N ILE A 83 10.81 -0.52 -0.11
CA ILE A 83 11.50 0.77 -0.24
C ILE A 83 10.95 1.49 -1.47
N VAL A 84 10.40 2.68 -1.28
CA VAL A 84 9.85 3.53 -2.35
C VAL A 84 10.72 4.76 -2.62
N ASP A 85 11.61 5.11 -1.71
CA ASP A 85 12.60 6.19 -1.88
C ASP A 85 13.92 5.74 -1.21
N GLU A 86 14.91 5.37 -2.02
CA GLU A 86 16.21 4.89 -1.53
C GLU A 86 17.04 6.02 -0.91
N GLU A 87 16.89 7.27 -1.39
CA GLU A 87 17.64 8.42 -0.90
C GLU A 87 17.20 8.80 0.51
N LYS A 88 15.88 8.86 0.72
CA LYS A 88 15.30 9.20 2.02
C LYS A 88 15.13 7.99 2.95
N GLY A 89 15.31 6.79 2.41
CA GLY A 89 15.03 5.54 3.11
C GLY A 89 13.55 5.44 3.49
N SER A 90 12.65 5.80 2.55
CA SER A 90 11.21 5.71 2.76
C SER A 90 10.68 4.34 2.32
N GLU A 91 9.85 3.77 3.17
CA GLU A 91 9.46 2.37 3.18
C GLU A 91 7.94 2.27 3.43
N LEU A 92 7.22 1.57 2.54
CA LEU A 92 5.78 1.31 2.71
C LEU A 92 5.52 -0.08 3.29
N PHE A 93 4.61 -0.15 4.24
CA PHE A 93 4.08 -1.35 4.85
C PHE A 93 2.80 -1.82 4.16
N TYR A 94 2.58 -3.13 4.16
CA TYR A 94 1.35 -3.71 3.61
C TYR A 94 0.89 -4.96 4.37
N TYR A 95 -0.40 -5.23 4.24
CA TYR A 95 -1.05 -6.50 4.52
C TYR A 95 -1.58 -7.06 3.20
N PHE A 96 -1.20 -8.29 2.85
CA PHE A 96 -1.74 -8.98 1.69
C PHE A 96 -2.54 -10.20 2.15
N ILE A 97 -3.83 -10.20 1.88
CA ILE A 97 -4.72 -11.31 2.20
C ILE A 97 -5.15 -11.96 0.90
N GLU A 98 -4.84 -13.23 0.71
CA GLU A 98 -5.26 -13.97 -0.47
C GLU A 98 -6.77 -14.19 -0.47
N SER A 99 -7.36 -14.29 -1.67
CA SER A 99 -8.75 -14.70 -1.82
C SER A 99 -8.98 -16.05 -1.13
N GLU A 100 -10.07 -16.13 -0.38
CA GLU A 100 -10.58 -17.37 0.20
C GLU A 100 -11.32 -18.23 -0.83
N GLY A 101 -11.54 -17.70 -2.05
CA GLY A 101 -12.07 -18.41 -3.21
C GLY A 101 -10.97 -19.15 -3.99
N ASP A 102 -10.72 -18.75 -5.24
CA ASP A 102 -9.60 -19.24 -6.06
C ASP A 102 -8.58 -18.11 -6.26
N PRO A 103 -7.56 -17.96 -5.41
CA PRO A 103 -6.59 -16.85 -5.48
C PRO A 103 -5.79 -16.80 -6.78
N ARG A 104 -5.79 -17.88 -7.60
CA ARG A 104 -5.14 -17.89 -8.93
C ARG A 104 -6.00 -17.26 -10.03
N ARG A 105 -7.31 -17.11 -9.80
CA ARG A 105 -8.28 -16.59 -10.78
C ARG A 105 -8.96 -15.32 -10.31
N ASP A 106 -9.20 -15.22 -9.01
CA ASP A 106 -9.85 -14.09 -8.38
C ASP A 106 -9.01 -12.82 -8.54
N PRO A 107 -9.64 -11.65 -8.62
CA PRO A 107 -8.93 -10.40 -8.82
C PRO A 107 -8.02 -10.06 -7.63
N VAL A 108 -6.99 -9.27 -7.91
CA VAL A 108 -6.20 -8.57 -6.89
C VAL A 108 -6.69 -7.13 -6.80
N VAL A 109 -6.98 -6.68 -5.57
CA VAL A 109 -7.42 -5.31 -5.30
C VAL A 109 -6.39 -4.63 -4.41
N LEU A 110 -5.76 -3.57 -4.89
CA LEU A 110 -5.06 -2.63 -4.01
C LEU A 110 -6.11 -1.81 -3.26
N TRP A 111 -6.07 -1.74 -1.94
CA TRP A 111 -6.94 -0.87 -1.15
C TRP A 111 -6.15 0.22 -0.42
N LEU A 112 -6.60 1.46 -0.55
CA LEU A 112 -6.04 2.65 0.08
C LEU A 112 -7.10 3.32 0.95
N THR A 113 -6.85 3.42 2.25
CA THR A 113 -7.75 4.15 3.15
C THR A 113 -7.47 5.65 3.08
N GLY A 114 -8.53 6.47 3.03
CA GLY A 114 -8.40 7.92 3.05
C GLY A 114 -8.17 8.51 4.45
N GLY A 115 -8.15 9.84 4.54
CA GLY A 115 -7.68 10.57 5.72
C GLY A 115 -6.16 10.75 5.70
N ASP A 116 -5.65 11.91 6.13
CA ASP A 116 -4.21 12.17 6.09
C ASP A 116 -3.47 11.16 6.98
N ARG A 117 -2.65 10.30 6.34
CA ARG A 117 -1.83 9.26 6.97
C ARG A 117 -2.61 8.26 7.84
N CYS A 118 -3.89 8.05 7.55
CA CYS A 118 -4.64 6.99 8.22
C CYS A 118 -4.12 5.61 7.80
N SER A 119 -4.02 4.69 8.76
CA SER A 119 -3.59 3.33 8.44
C SER A 119 -4.70 2.55 7.75
N VAL A 120 -4.30 1.76 6.77
CA VAL A 120 -5.19 0.81 6.06
C VAL A 120 -5.68 -0.31 6.96
N LEU A 121 -5.08 -0.48 8.15
CA LEU A 121 -5.57 -1.38 9.18
C LEU A 121 -7.03 -1.07 9.57
N ARG A 122 -7.48 0.18 9.40
CA ARG A 122 -8.89 0.55 9.54
C ARG A 122 -9.77 -0.23 8.58
N ALA A 123 -9.43 -0.28 7.29
CA ALA A 123 -10.19 -1.04 6.30
C ALA A 123 -10.18 -2.55 6.58
N LEU A 124 -9.05 -3.06 7.06
CA LEU A 124 -8.87 -4.46 7.41
C LEU A 124 -9.77 -4.87 8.61
N LEU A 125 -9.93 -4.01 9.62
CA LEU A 125 -10.61 -4.34 10.87
C LEU A 125 -12.07 -3.84 10.97
N PHE A 126 -12.44 -2.80 10.21
CA PHE A 126 -13.74 -2.14 10.37
C PHE A 126 -14.57 -2.10 9.07
N GLU A 127 -13.96 -2.35 7.91
CA GLU A 127 -14.63 -2.17 6.62
C GLU A 127 -14.69 -3.50 5.85
N ILE A 128 -13.77 -3.69 4.90
CA ILE A 128 -13.84 -4.77 3.90
C ILE A 128 -13.04 -6.01 4.30
N GLY A 129 -12.21 -5.96 5.33
CA GLY A 129 -11.34 -7.06 5.73
C GLY A 129 -12.02 -8.21 6.50
N PRO A 130 -11.30 -9.32 6.70
CA PRO A 130 -11.81 -10.57 7.28
C PRO A 130 -11.75 -10.62 8.81
N LEU A 131 -11.43 -9.51 9.46
CA LEU A 131 -11.34 -9.42 10.91
C LEU A 131 -12.22 -8.28 11.42
N LYS A 132 -12.76 -8.45 12.62
CA LYS A 132 -13.41 -7.39 13.39
C LYS A 132 -12.91 -7.37 14.81
N ILE A 133 -12.73 -6.18 15.35
CA ILE A 133 -12.56 -5.99 16.80
C ILE A 133 -13.91 -6.29 17.48
N ILE A 134 -13.87 -7.05 18.57
CA ILE A 134 -15.05 -7.26 19.42
C ILE A 134 -15.21 -6.02 20.30
N GLY A 135 -16.36 -5.35 20.19
CA GLY A 135 -16.69 -4.16 20.97
C GLY A 135 -16.99 -4.52 22.43
N GLU A 136 -15.95 -4.61 23.24
CA GLU A 136 -16.00 -4.84 24.68
C GLU A 136 -15.34 -3.64 25.41
N PRO A 137 -15.76 -3.30 26.63
CA PRO A 137 -15.09 -2.25 27.41
C PRO A 137 -13.60 -2.54 27.55
N TYR A 138 -12.76 -1.54 27.29
CA TYR A 138 -11.31 -1.70 27.37
C TYR A 138 -10.89 -1.99 28.81
N ASN A 139 -10.32 -3.19 29.02
CA ASN A 139 -9.90 -3.69 30.33
C ASN A 139 -8.37 -3.66 30.52
N GLY A 140 -7.64 -2.97 29.64
CA GLY A 140 -6.17 -2.92 29.67
C GLY A 140 -5.47 -4.08 28.95
N THR A 141 -6.22 -5.00 28.33
CA THR A 141 -5.67 -6.15 27.60
C THR A 141 -5.77 -5.99 26.08
N ILE A 142 -5.18 -6.92 25.33
CA ILE A 142 -5.23 -6.92 23.86
C ILE A 142 -6.69 -7.06 23.41
N PRO A 143 -7.20 -6.17 22.53
CA PRO A 143 -8.55 -6.28 22.01
C PRO A 143 -8.79 -7.65 21.37
N ARG A 144 -9.93 -8.26 21.68
CA ARG A 144 -10.32 -9.52 21.05
C ARG A 144 -10.74 -9.27 19.60
N LEU A 145 -10.39 -10.22 18.75
CA LEU A 145 -10.69 -10.24 17.34
C LEU A 145 -11.61 -11.42 17.05
N ARG A 146 -12.49 -11.23 16.06
CA ARG A 146 -13.27 -12.32 15.47
C ARG A 146 -13.18 -12.28 13.95
N TYR A 147 -13.36 -13.44 13.34
CA TYR A 147 -13.47 -13.55 11.90
C TYR A 147 -14.73 -12.87 11.37
N HIS A 148 -14.63 -12.22 10.21
CA HIS A 148 -15.72 -11.53 9.53
C HIS A 148 -16.08 -12.23 8.22
N PRO A 149 -17.22 -12.96 8.15
CA PRO A 149 -17.55 -13.81 7.02
C PRO A 149 -17.99 -13.06 5.76
N TYR A 150 -18.29 -11.76 5.86
CA TYR A 150 -18.73 -10.91 4.75
C TYR A 150 -17.60 -10.02 4.20
N SER A 151 -16.35 -10.44 4.39
CA SER A 151 -15.20 -9.73 3.84
C SER A 151 -15.15 -9.84 2.32
N TRP A 152 -14.57 -8.81 1.69
CA TRP A 152 -14.25 -8.85 0.26
C TRP A 152 -13.19 -9.89 -0.07
N THR A 153 -12.41 -10.37 0.92
CA THR A 153 -11.45 -11.48 0.73
C THR A 153 -12.12 -12.79 0.36
N LYS A 154 -13.46 -12.89 0.45
CA LYS A 154 -14.21 -14.04 -0.08
C LYS A 154 -14.12 -14.21 -1.59
N VAL A 155 -13.84 -13.14 -2.33
CA VAL A 155 -13.91 -13.13 -3.80
C VAL A 155 -12.74 -12.39 -4.46
N ALA A 156 -11.76 -11.94 -3.67
CA ALA A 156 -10.61 -11.18 -4.15
C ALA A 156 -9.42 -11.32 -3.21
N SER A 157 -8.20 -11.32 -3.77
CA SER A 157 -7.00 -11.09 -2.97
C SER A 157 -6.85 -9.59 -2.76
N ILE A 158 -6.63 -9.14 -1.52
CA ILE A 158 -6.59 -7.70 -1.20
C ILE A 158 -5.22 -7.32 -0.65
N LEU A 159 -4.62 -6.33 -1.30
CA LEU A 159 -3.37 -5.69 -0.93
C LEU A 159 -3.67 -4.37 -0.23
N PHE A 160 -3.68 -4.38 1.09
CA PHE A 160 -3.87 -3.20 1.92
C PHE A 160 -2.52 -2.53 2.15
N VAL A 161 -2.35 -1.29 1.70
CA VAL A 161 -1.07 -0.58 1.81
C VAL A 161 -1.22 0.65 2.69
N ASP A 162 -0.35 0.77 3.70
CA ASP A 162 -0.23 1.98 4.49
C ASP A 162 0.46 3.06 3.64
N SER A 163 -0.30 4.02 3.12
CA SER A 163 0.20 5.10 2.27
C SER A 163 -0.56 6.39 2.59
N PRO A 164 0.09 7.56 2.60
CA PRO A 164 1.49 7.81 2.24
C PRO A 164 2.50 7.37 3.31
N VAL A 165 3.79 7.58 3.06
CA VAL A 165 4.87 7.41 4.07
C VAL A 165 4.50 8.15 5.35
N GLY A 166 4.50 7.47 6.50
CA GLY A 166 4.02 7.97 7.78
C GLY A 166 2.61 7.52 8.16
N ALA A 167 1.88 6.87 7.24
CA ALA A 167 0.65 6.16 7.57
C ALA A 167 0.95 4.84 8.26
N GLY A 168 0.23 4.53 9.36
CA GLY A 168 0.35 3.26 10.06
C GLY A 168 1.79 2.86 10.36
N PHE A 169 2.24 1.76 9.76
CA PHE A 169 3.61 1.27 9.95
C PHE A 169 4.61 1.79 8.92
N SER A 170 4.18 2.44 7.85
CA SER A 170 5.04 3.03 6.81
C SER A 170 5.85 4.21 7.35
N PHE A 171 7.14 4.28 7.04
CA PHE A 171 8.03 5.28 7.64
C PHE A 171 9.14 5.73 6.69
N SER A 172 9.83 6.80 7.09
CA SER A 172 11.05 7.29 6.43
C SER A 172 12.15 7.48 7.47
N ARG A 173 13.38 7.09 7.11
CA ARG A 173 14.56 7.29 7.95
C ARG A 173 15.03 8.75 7.95
N ASN A 174 14.74 9.48 6.87
CA ASN A 174 14.96 10.91 6.77
C ASN A 174 13.64 11.68 7.03
N PRO A 175 13.60 12.67 7.94
CA PRO A 175 12.41 13.50 8.21
C PRO A 175 11.84 14.17 6.96
N THR A 176 12.67 14.52 5.99
CA THR A 176 12.20 15.13 4.73
C THR A 176 11.43 14.16 3.83
N GLY A 177 11.50 12.85 4.09
CA GLY A 177 10.73 11.83 3.39
C GLY A 177 9.26 11.78 3.78
N TYR A 178 8.87 12.46 4.86
CA TYR A 178 7.47 12.64 5.21
C TYR A 178 6.82 13.81 4.45
N HIS A 179 7.58 14.67 3.77
CA HIS A 179 7.03 15.75 2.93
C HIS A 179 6.57 15.20 1.58
N VAL A 180 5.43 14.52 1.59
CA VAL A 180 4.79 13.92 0.41
C VAL A 180 3.38 14.45 0.25
N GLY A 181 2.98 14.71 -1.00
CA GLY A 181 1.64 15.10 -1.39
C GLY A 181 1.02 14.04 -2.29
N GLU A 182 -0.12 14.35 -2.89
CA GLU A 182 -0.91 13.38 -3.67
C GLU A 182 -0.11 12.78 -4.83
N VAL A 183 0.60 13.62 -5.59
CA VAL A 183 1.43 13.18 -6.73
C VAL A 183 2.60 12.32 -6.28
N SER A 184 3.43 12.79 -5.33
CA SER A 184 4.62 12.05 -4.90
C SER A 184 4.26 10.74 -4.20
N SER A 185 3.19 10.72 -3.41
CA SER A 185 2.67 9.50 -2.78
C SER A 185 2.17 8.49 -3.81
N SER A 186 1.52 8.96 -4.87
CA SER A 186 1.08 8.09 -5.98
C SER A 186 2.27 7.49 -6.74
N LEU A 187 3.34 8.26 -6.96
CA LEU A 187 4.55 7.74 -7.60
C LEU A 187 5.28 6.71 -6.72
N GLN A 188 5.29 6.92 -5.40
CA GLN A 188 5.77 5.94 -4.43
C GLN A 188 4.93 4.66 -4.47
N LEU A 189 3.60 4.75 -4.53
CA LEU A 189 2.71 3.60 -4.70
C LEU A 189 2.91 2.88 -6.03
N LYS A 190 3.16 3.60 -7.12
CA LYS A 190 3.49 2.98 -8.41
C LYS A 190 4.75 2.11 -8.29
N LYS A 191 5.81 2.67 -7.70
CA LYS A 191 7.07 1.95 -7.46
C LYS A 191 6.89 0.78 -6.50
N PHE A 192 6.06 0.94 -5.47
CA PHE A 192 5.65 -0.14 -4.58
C PHE A 192 5.04 -1.29 -5.39
N LEU A 193 4.05 -1.02 -6.24
CA LEU A 193 3.39 -2.04 -7.05
C LEU A 193 4.33 -2.71 -8.04
N THR A 194 5.25 -1.96 -8.68
CA THR A 194 6.29 -2.53 -9.54
C THR A 194 7.14 -3.56 -8.78
N LYS A 195 7.62 -3.21 -7.57
CA LYS A 195 8.44 -4.09 -6.73
C LYS A 195 7.64 -5.29 -6.23
N TRP A 196 6.47 -5.04 -5.63
CA TRP A 196 5.58 -6.08 -5.11
C TRP A 196 5.22 -7.09 -6.20
N SER A 197 4.83 -6.63 -7.39
CA SER A 197 4.47 -7.47 -8.52
C SER A 197 5.64 -8.29 -9.07
N THR A 198 6.87 -7.78 -8.96
CA THR A 198 8.09 -8.51 -9.34
C THR A 198 8.37 -9.67 -8.37
N GLU A 199 8.11 -9.46 -7.08
CA GLU A 199 8.24 -10.49 -6.03
C GLU A 199 7.05 -11.47 -6.02
N HIS A 200 5.92 -11.05 -6.59
CA HIS A 200 4.66 -11.81 -6.64
C HIS A 200 4.22 -12.12 -8.09
N PRO A 201 5.08 -12.77 -8.91
CA PRO A 201 4.83 -12.93 -10.34
C PRO A 201 3.56 -13.75 -10.65
N TYR A 202 3.13 -14.60 -9.71
CA TYR A 202 1.90 -15.40 -9.84
C TYR A 202 0.63 -14.56 -9.95
N TYR A 203 0.64 -13.33 -9.44
CA TYR A 203 -0.51 -12.43 -9.45
C TYR A 203 -0.57 -11.48 -10.66
N ILE A 204 0.46 -11.49 -11.52
CA ILE A 204 0.54 -10.62 -12.72
C ILE A 204 -0.62 -10.89 -13.69
N ALA A 205 -1.05 -12.15 -13.80
CA ALA A 205 -2.12 -12.55 -14.71
C ALA A 205 -3.51 -12.18 -14.17
N ASN A 206 -3.68 -12.10 -12.85
CA ASN A 206 -4.96 -11.80 -12.21
C ASN A 206 -5.48 -10.43 -12.65
N HIS A 207 -6.80 -10.28 -12.77
CA HIS A 207 -7.40 -8.96 -12.95
C HIS A 207 -7.03 -8.06 -11.78
N PHE A 208 -6.47 -6.89 -12.06
CA PHE A 208 -6.03 -5.96 -11.04
C PHE A 208 -6.97 -4.75 -10.98
N TYR A 209 -7.38 -4.39 -9.76
CA TYR A 209 -8.19 -3.21 -9.49
C TYR A 209 -7.54 -2.35 -8.42
N ILE A 210 -7.82 -1.05 -8.47
CA ILE A 210 -7.40 -0.10 -7.44
C ILE A 210 -8.63 0.42 -6.72
N GLY A 211 -8.66 0.30 -5.41
CA GLY A 211 -9.73 0.74 -4.55
C GLY A 211 -9.24 1.73 -3.50
N GLY A 212 -10.15 2.58 -3.05
CA GLY A 212 -9.93 3.38 -1.88
C GLY A 212 -11.15 4.22 -1.51
N ASP A 213 -11.07 4.90 -0.38
CA ASP A 213 -12.13 5.75 0.13
C ASP A 213 -11.63 7.15 0.49
N SER A 214 -12.54 8.10 0.65
CA SER A 214 -12.23 9.43 1.19
C SER A 214 -11.09 10.12 0.41
N ALA A 215 -10.00 10.55 1.05
CA ALA A 215 -8.83 11.15 0.37
C ALA A 215 -8.19 10.22 -0.68
N GLY A 216 -8.40 8.90 -0.58
CA GLY A 216 -8.03 7.93 -1.60
C GLY A 216 -8.68 8.22 -2.96
N GLY A 217 -9.80 8.95 -2.99
CA GLY A 217 -10.47 9.45 -4.19
C GLY A 217 -9.60 10.26 -5.15
N LYS A 218 -8.57 10.94 -4.65
CA LYS A 218 -7.61 11.68 -5.48
C LYS A 218 -6.43 10.81 -5.93
N ILE A 219 -5.99 9.89 -5.08
CA ILE A 219 -4.83 9.02 -5.32
C ILE A 219 -5.17 7.90 -6.31
N VAL A 220 -6.32 7.25 -6.13
CA VAL A 220 -6.73 6.07 -6.89
C VAL A 220 -6.82 6.33 -8.41
N PRO A 221 -7.51 7.38 -8.90
CA PRO A 221 -7.58 7.67 -10.32
C PRO A 221 -6.22 8.05 -10.91
N PHE A 222 -5.42 8.85 -10.18
CA PHE A 222 -4.09 9.25 -10.63
C PHE A 222 -3.14 8.06 -10.73
N LEU A 223 -3.16 7.14 -9.75
CA LEU A 223 -2.37 5.91 -9.80
C LEU A 223 -2.82 4.99 -10.94
N ALA A 224 -4.14 4.84 -11.16
CA ALA A 224 -4.68 4.07 -12.28
C ALA A 224 -4.19 4.62 -13.62
N GLN A 225 -4.19 5.95 -13.78
CA GLN A 225 -3.64 6.61 -14.97
C GLN A 225 -2.15 6.28 -15.14
N LYS A 226 -1.34 6.40 -14.08
CA LYS A 226 0.10 6.10 -14.16
C LYS A 226 0.41 4.66 -14.54
N ILE A 227 -0.41 3.71 -14.07
CA ILE A 227 -0.28 2.30 -14.45
C ILE A 227 -0.72 2.10 -15.92
N SER A 228 -1.78 2.77 -16.37
CA SER A 228 -2.22 2.73 -17.77
C SER A 228 -1.13 3.24 -18.73
N GLU A 229 -0.49 4.37 -18.39
CA GLU A 229 0.64 4.93 -19.15
C GLU A 229 1.82 3.94 -19.22
N ASP A 230 2.15 3.27 -18.11
CA ASP A 230 3.20 2.24 -18.08
C ASP A 230 2.84 1.02 -18.96
N ILE A 231 1.57 0.61 -19.00
CA ILE A 231 1.08 -0.48 -19.86
C ILE A 231 1.24 -0.11 -21.35
N GLU A 232 0.83 1.11 -21.73
CA GLU A 232 0.97 1.62 -23.11
C GLU A 232 2.45 1.68 -23.52
N ALA A 233 3.31 2.18 -22.63
CA ALA A 233 4.75 2.25 -22.81
C ALA A 233 5.47 0.89 -22.69
N ARG A 234 4.74 -0.20 -22.41
CA ARG A 234 5.26 -1.56 -22.23
C ARG A 234 6.32 -1.68 -21.10
N VAL A 235 6.21 -0.84 -20.07
CA VAL A 235 7.06 -0.90 -18.88
C VAL A 235 6.68 -2.14 -18.06
N ARG A 236 7.66 -3.00 -17.77
CA ARG A 236 7.43 -4.23 -16.99
C ARG A 236 7.55 -3.96 -15.48
N PRO A 237 6.81 -4.70 -14.62
CA PRO A 237 5.83 -5.73 -14.96
C PRO A 237 4.51 -5.14 -15.48
N LEU A 238 3.88 -5.83 -16.44
CA LEU A 238 2.61 -5.41 -17.02
C LEU A 238 1.46 -5.84 -16.12
N ILE A 239 1.04 -4.96 -15.22
CA ILE A 239 -0.12 -5.18 -14.35
C ILE A 239 -1.38 -5.27 -15.22
N ASN A 240 -2.20 -6.29 -15.01
CA ASN A 240 -3.44 -6.50 -15.77
C ASN A 240 -4.60 -5.63 -15.21
N LEU A 241 -4.41 -4.31 -15.25
CA LEU A 241 -5.36 -3.31 -14.74
C LEU A 241 -6.69 -3.39 -15.51
N LYS A 242 -7.80 -3.55 -14.77
CA LYS A 242 -9.16 -3.59 -15.32
C LYS A 242 -10.02 -2.40 -14.95
N GLY A 243 -9.68 -1.70 -13.87
CA GLY A 243 -10.41 -0.51 -13.45
C GLY A 243 -10.04 -0.10 -12.04
N TYR A 244 -10.80 0.86 -11.53
CA TYR A 244 -10.68 1.35 -10.17
C TYR A 244 -12.05 1.62 -9.56
N LEU A 245 -12.11 1.72 -8.24
CA LEU A 245 -13.33 2.05 -7.51
C LEU A 245 -13.01 2.99 -6.35
N VAL A 246 -13.90 3.93 -6.08
CA VAL A 246 -13.71 4.94 -5.05
C VAL A 246 -14.99 5.07 -4.22
N GLY A 247 -14.88 4.91 -2.90
CA GLY A 247 -16.01 5.01 -1.96
C GLY A 247 -15.99 6.36 -1.24
N ASN A 248 -17.07 7.13 -1.32
CA ASN A 248 -17.18 8.43 -0.65
C ASN A 248 -15.95 9.35 -0.88
N PRO A 249 -15.44 9.48 -2.12
CA PRO A 249 -14.16 10.14 -2.38
C PRO A 249 -14.21 11.66 -2.19
N GLY A 250 -13.06 12.23 -1.87
CA GLY A 250 -12.78 13.61 -2.29
C GLY A 250 -12.43 13.62 -3.78
N THR A 251 -13.16 14.38 -4.57
CA THR A 251 -13.02 14.44 -6.04
C THR A 251 -12.51 15.80 -6.52
N GLY A 252 -12.96 16.88 -5.90
CA GLY A 252 -12.62 18.23 -6.30
C GLY A 252 -13.23 19.23 -5.33
N GLU A 253 -12.41 20.13 -4.80
CA GLU A 253 -12.80 21.00 -3.69
C GLU A 253 -14.00 21.90 -4.01
N SER A 254 -14.07 22.46 -5.23
CA SER A 254 -15.24 23.26 -5.64
C SER A 254 -16.53 22.44 -5.57
N ILE A 255 -16.54 21.23 -6.13
CA ILE A 255 -17.71 20.35 -6.16
C ILE A 255 -18.04 19.85 -4.74
N ASP A 256 -17.03 19.36 -4.02
CA ASP A 256 -17.20 18.72 -2.72
C ASP A 256 -17.53 19.71 -1.60
N PHE A 257 -17.10 20.97 -1.69
CA PHE A 257 -17.44 22.00 -0.69
C PHE A 257 -18.79 22.66 -0.99
N GLU A 258 -19.07 23.02 -2.24
CA GLU A 258 -20.33 23.66 -2.62
C GLU A 258 -21.55 22.77 -2.36
N SER A 259 -21.39 21.45 -2.48
CA SER A 259 -22.47 20.48 -2.24
C SER A 259 -22.79 20.25 -0.77
N ARG A 260 -21.92 20.61 0.18
CA ARG A 260 -22.13 20.31 1.62
C ARG A 260 -23.35 21.00 2.18
N VAL A 261 -23.47 22.30 1.97
CA VAL A 261 -24.53 23.11 2.58
C VAL A 261 -25.91 22.70 2.05
N PRO A 262 -26.13 22.55 0.73
CA PRO A 262 -27.36 21.96 0.21
C PRO A 262 -27.64 20.54 0.72
N PHE A 263 -26.62 19.69 0.83
CA PHE A 263 -26.80 18.34 1.36
C PHE A 263 -27.24 18.32 2.83
N LEU A 264 -26.56 19.08 3.69
CA LEU A 264 -26.89 19.17 5.11
C LEU A 264 -28.31 19.70 5.33
N HIS A 265 -28.72 20.69 4.54
CA HIS A 265 -30.08 21.25 4.61
C HIS A 265 -31.11 20.24 4.10
N GLY A 266 -30.87 19.60 2.95
CA GLY A 266 -31.76 18.58 2.40
C GLY A 266 -31.92 17.35 3.28
N MET A 267 -30.96 17.06 4.16
CA MET A 267 -31.01 16.00 5.17
C MET A 267 -31.56 16.45 6.52
N GLY A 268 -31.95 17.73 6.67
CA GLY A 268 -32.46 18.28 7.93
C GLY A 268 -31.42 18.39 9.06
N ILE A 269 -30.13 18.36 8.73
CA ILE A 269 -29.03 18.51 9.71
C ILE A 269 -28.87 19.97 10.14
N ILE A 270 -29.17 20.92 9.24
CA ILE A 270 -29.17 22.36 9.52
C ILE A 270 -30.56 22.96 9.28
N SER A 271 -30.90 23.99 10.05
CA SER A 271 -32.17 24.69 9.89
C SER A 271 -32.19 25.63 8.68
N ASP A 272 -33.38 26.04 8.26
CA ASP A 272 -33.57 27.02 7.17
C ASP A 272 -32.81 28.32 7.45
N GLN A 273 -32.86 28.82 8.70
CA GLN A 273 -32.15 30.04 9.08
C GLN A 273 -30.64 29.90 8.91
N LEU A 274 -30.08 28.74 9.28
CA LEU A 274 -28.65 28.49 9.15
C LEU A 274 -28.25 28.34 7.68
N TYR A 275 -29.08 27.68 6.87
CA TYR A 275 -28.87 27.56 5.43
C TYR A 275 -28.83 28.93 4.73
N GLU A 276 -29.79 29.81 5.01
CA GLU A 276 -29.85 31.16 4.45
C GLU A 276 -28.62 32.01 4.83
N VAL A 277 -28.21 31.98 6.10
CA VAL A 277 -27.03 32.71 6.59
C VAL A 277 -25.75 32.23 5.89
N ILE A 278 -25.57 30.91 5.75
CA ILE A 278 -24.37 30.36 5.10
C ILE A 278 -24.36 30.74 3.62
N ASN A 279 -25.50 30.65 2.92
CA ASN A 279 -25.58 31.00 1.52
C ASN A 279 -25.30 32.49 1.28
N TYR A 280 -25.86 33.37 2.13
CA TYR A 280 -25.62 34.81 2.06
C TYR A 280 -24.15 35.17 2.30
N THR A 281 -23.50 34.55 3.30
CA THR A 281 -22.08 34.82 3.60
C THR A 281 -21.14 34.29 2.52
N TRP A 282 -21.40 33.10 1.97
CA TRP A 282 -20.65 32.54 0.83
C TRP A 282 -20.67 33.44 -0.41
N LEU A 283 -21.85 33.95 -0.79
CA LEU A 283 -22.00 34.84 -1.93
C LEU A 283 -21.23 36.17 -1.76
N GLN A 284 -21.11 36.66 -0.52
CA GLN A 284 -20.44 37.93 -0.22
C GLN A 284 -18.91 37.82 -0.14
N HIS A 285 -18.37 36.67 0.32
CA HIS A 285 -16.95 36.56 0.68
C HIS A 285 -16.15 35.55 -0.15
N CYS A 286 -16.82 34.65 -0.88
CA CYS A 286 -16.15 33.50 -1.50
C CYS A 286 -16.45 33.32 -3.00
N SER A 287 -17.15 34.25 -3.67
CA SER A 287 -17.34 34.18 -5.12
C SER A 287 -15.99 34.34 -5.83
N PRO A 288 -15.51 33.36 -6.62
CA PRO A 288 -14.34 33.54 -7.45
C PRO A 288 -14.67 34.54 -8.57
N MET A 289 -13.75 35.47 -8.86
CA MET A 289 -13.70 36.05 -10.19
C MET A 289 -13.35 34.94 -11.19
N ASP A 290 -14.24 34.70 -12.14
CA ASP A 290 -14.09 33.93 -13.39
C ASP A 290 -14.32 32.39 -13.35
N PRO A 291 -15.45 31.90 -13.90
CA PRO A 291 -15.66 30.49 -14.20
C PRO A 291 -15.35 30.19 -15.68
N GLN A 292 -14.23 29.53 -15.97
CA GLN A 292 -14.07 28.81 -17.24
C GLN A 292 -14.67 27.40 -17.10
N PRO A 293 -15.71 27.04 -17.89
CA PRO A 293 -16.36 25.74 -17.77
C PRO A 293 -15.56 24.69 -18.56
N THR A 294 -14.80 23.82 -17.90
CA THR A 294 -14.31 22.59 -18.53
C THR A 294 -15.40 21.52 -18.48
N SER A 295 -15.96 21.23 -19.65
CA SER A 295 -17.13 20.39 -19.91
C SER A 295 -16.92 18.88 -19.72
N PHE A 296 -15.94 18.45 -18.92
CA PHE A 296 -15.57 17.02 -18.84
C PHE A 296 -16.14 16.27 -17.62
N ALA A 297 -16.58 16.97 -16.56
CA ALA A 297 -16.96 16.33 -15.30
C ALA A 297 -18.43 15.84 -15.20
N ARG A 298 -19.28 16.06 -16.23
CA ARG A 298 -20.72 15.78 -16.12
C ARG A 298 -21.18 14.33 -16.33
N ARG A 299 -20.29 13.32 -16.36
CA ARG A 299 -20.72 11.94 -16.68
C ARG A 299 -20.48 10.85 -15.65
N TRP A 300 -20.01 11.17 -14.44
CA TRP A 300 -19.84 10.17 -13.38
C TRP A 300 -20.26 10.72 -12.02
N LEU A 301 -21.57 10.85 -11.82
CA LEU A 301 -22.16 11.05 -10.50
C LEU A 301 -22.92 9.78 -10.13
N VAL A 302 -22.24 8.88 -9.41
CA VAL A 302 -22.89 7.87 -8.57
C VAL A 302 -22.62 8.28 -7.13
N ASN A 303 -23.71 8.49 -6.40
CA ASN A 303 -23.81 8.86 -4.99
C ASN A 303 -22.60 8.47 -4.13
N SER A 304 -21.98 9.48 -3.52
CA SER A 304 -20.90 9.31 -2.56
C SER A 304 -20.87 10.52 -1.64
N VAL A 305 -21.67 10.50 -0.57
CA VAL A 305 -21.60 11.51 0.48
C VAL A 305 -20.84 10.95 1.66
N SER A 306 -19.64 11.49 1.88
CA SER A 306 -18.82 11.22 3.04
C SER A 306 -19.57 11.67 4.30
N MET A 307 -20.02 10.70 5.09
CA MET A 307 -20.44 10.91 6.47
C MET A 307 -19.46 10.11 7.32
N CYS A 308 -18.47 10.79 7.89
CA CYS A 308 -17.76 10.29 9.07
C CYS A 308 -18.79 10.21 10.20
N LEU A 309 -19.55 9.11 10.25
CA LEU A 309 -20.24 8.71 11.46
C LEU A 309 -19.15 8.41 12.50
N HIS A 310 -19.05 9.29 13.49
CA HIS A 310 -18.49 8.92 14.78
C HIS A 310 -19.22 7.66 15.23
N VAL A 311 -18.52 6.53 15.20
CA VAL A 311 -18.92 5.36 15.96
C VAL A 311 -18.69 5.75 17.41
N THR A 312 -19.78 6.13 18.08
CA THR A 312 -19.88 6.30 19.53
C THR A 312 -19.54 5.02 20.25
#